data_AF-A0A3D3Z8R0-F1
#
_entry.id   AF-A0A3D3Z8R0-F1
#
_cell.length_a   1.000
_cell.length_b   1.000
_cell.length_c   1.000
_cell.angle_alpha   90.00
_cell.angle_beta   90.00
_cell.angle_gamma   90.00
#
_symmetry.space_group_name_H-M   'P 1'
#
loop_
_entity.id
_entity.type
_entity.pdbx_description
1 polymer ?
#
loop_
_entity_poly.entity_id
_entity_poly.type
_entity_poly.pdbx_seq_one_letter_code
_entity_poly.pdbx_strand_id
1 'polypeptide(L)'
;CSYKYKRMCVELYRLGKWPETPEGIQEENFHRMIRSWTRIENSCGPEALRHKNQNKEWTADQKYELVAQVLAGKSVKETAFSAGINDGQLHQWVRRYKIEGYQGLVAKRKGRPPKGPQMKKKIEPAELTPSEREEMIR
;
A
#
# COMPACT_ATOMS: atom_id res chain seq x y z
N CYS A 1 7.84 -16.16 0.26
CA CYS A 1 8.76 -16.15 1.42
C CYS A 1 7.97 -15.85 2.70
N SER A 2 7.92 -16.79 3.65
CA SER A 2 7.10 -16.69 4.87
C SER A 2 7.74 -15.78 5.93
N TYR A 3 6.93 -15.24 6.84
CA TYR A 3 7.44 -14.45 7.99
C TYR A 3 8.46 -15.23 8.82
N LYS A 4 8.13 -16.48 9.17
CA LYS A 4 9.01 -17.38 9.93
C LYS A 4 10.36 -17.59 9.25
N TYR A 5 10.36 -17.78 7.92
CA TYR A 5 11.60 -17.95 7.16
C TYR A 5 12.46 -16.68 7.16
N LYS A 6 11.87 -15.49 6.97
CA LYS A 6 12.62 -14.22 7.07
C LYS A 6 13.25 -14.05 8.46
N ARG A 7 12.50 -14.37 9.51
CA ARG A 7 12.97 -14.33 10.91
C ARG A 7 14.17 -15.24 11.13
N MET A 8 14.07 -16.51 10.72
CA MET A 8 15.17 -17.47 10.78
C MET A 8 16.42 -16.95 10.05
N CYS A 9 16.26 -16.37 8.85
CA CYS A 9 17.39 -15.81 8.09
C CYS A 9 18.08 -14.64 8.82
N VAL A 10 17.29 -13.75 9.44
CA VAL A 10 17.83 -12.62 10.23
C VAL A 10 18.55 -13.13 11.48
N GLU A 11 18.02 -14.15 12.15
CA GLU A 11 18.65 -14.76 13.33
C GLU A 11 19.98 -15.43 12.97
N LEU A 12 20.04 -16.20 11.88
CA LEU A 12 21.30 -16.78 11.39
C LEU A 12 22.33 -15.71 11.04
N TYR A 13 21.91 -14.64 10.37
CA TYR A 13 22.79 -13.53 10.02
C TYR A 13 23.39 -12.85 11.27
N ARG A 14 22.61 -12.68 12.34
CA ARG A 14 23.11 -12.14 13.62
C ARG A 14 24.14 -13.06 14.29
N LEU A 15 24.06 -14.36 14.05
CA LEU A 15 25.05 -15.35 14.49
C LEU A 15 26.28 -15.42 13.56
N GLY A 16 26.36 -14.56 12.53
CA GLY A 16 27.43 -14.58 11.53
C GLY A 16 27.32 -15.73 10.52
N LYS A 17 26.17 -16.41 10.46
CA LYS A 17 25.91 -17.53 9.54
C LYS A 17 25.03 -17.08 8.37
N TRP A 18 25.26 -17.66 7.21
CA TRP A 18 24.40 -17.47 6.04
C TRP A 18 23.52 -18.70 5.80
N PRO A 19 22.21 -18.54 5.65
CA PRO A 19 21.35 -19.63 5.23
C PRO A 19 21.67 -20.05 3.79
N GLU A 20 21.38 -21.30 3.45
CA GLU A 20 21.53 -21.80 2.08
C GLU A 20 20.69 -20.96 1.10
N THR A 21 21.31 -20.60 -0.02
CA THR A 21 20.66 -19.79 -1.06
C THR A 21 19.58 -20.61 -1.77
N PRO A 22 18.32 -20.16 -1.79
CA PRO A 22 17.26 -20.86 -2.51
C PRO A 22 17.53 -20.95 -4.01
N GLU A 23 17.12 -22.05 -4.62
CA GLU A 23 17.27 -22.28 -6.06
C GLU A 23 16.61 -21.16 -6.89
N GLY A 24 17.28 -20.73 -7.95
CA GLY A 24 16.80 -19.66 -8.84
C GLY A 24 17.09 -18.24 -8.37
N ILE A 25 17.80 -18.02 -7.25
CA ILE A 25 18.24 -16.70 -6.79
C ILE A 25 19.76 -16.68 -6.69
N GLN A 26 20.40 -15.60 -7.15
CA GLN A 26 21.83 -15.39 -6.96
C GLN A 26 22.15 -15.10 -5.48
N GLU A 27 23.21 -15.72 -4.95
CA GLU A 27 23.62 -15.60 -3.55
C GLU A 27 23.77 -14.14 -3.09
N GLU A 28 24.42 -13.30 -3.90
CA GLU A 28 24.59 -11.88 -3.57
C GLU A 28 23.24 -11.16 -3.35
N ASN A 29 22.26 -11.43 -4.21
CA ASN A 29 20.92 -10.85 -4.09
C ASN A 29 20.22 -11.34 -2.83
N PHE A 30 20.38 -12.62 -2.49
CA PHE A 30 19.83 -13.20 -1.28
C PHE A 30 20.46 -12.58 -0.02
N HIS A 31 21.79 -12.44 0.02
CA HIS A 31 22.50 -11.77 1.11
C HIS A 31 22.10 -10.28 1.25
N ARG A 32 21.86 -9.59 0.12
CA ARG A 32 21.33 -8.22 0.14
C ARG A 32 19.93 -8.16 0.76
N MET A 33 19.06 -9.15 0.48
CA MET A 33 17.73 -9.24 1.08
C MET A 33 17.81 -9.45 2.60
N ILE A 34 18.66 -10.35 3.06
CA ILE A 34 18.84 -10.62 4.50
C ILE A 34 19.34 -9.38 5.25
N ARG A 35 20.32 -8.66 4.69
CA ARG A 35 20.79 -7.38 5.25
C ARG A 35 19.66 -6.34 5.30
N SER A 36 18.82 -6.28 4.28
CA SER A 36 17.65 -5.39 4.25
C SER A 36 16.64 -5.74 5.35
N TRP A 37 16.28 -7.01 5.50
CA TRP A 37 15.39 -7.47 6.57
C TRP A 37 15.93 -7.18 7.96
N THR A 38 17.24 -7.39 8.17
CA THR A 38 17.89 -7.06 9.45
C THR A 38 17.78 -5.58 9.77
N ARG A 39 18.00 -4.70 8.79
CA ARG A 39 17.84 -3.25 8.96
C ARG A 39 16.39 -2.86 9.28
N ILE A 40 15.43 -3.42 8.55
CA ILE A 40 13.99 -3.19 8.79
C ILE A 40 13.62 -3.59 10.22
N GLU A 41 14.05 -4.78 10.65
CA GLU A 41 13.77 -5.25 12.01
C GLU A 41 14.40 -4.36 13.07
N ASN A 42 15.65 -3.93 12.87
CA ASN A 42 16.33 -3.04 13.81
C ASN A 42 15.63 -1.66 13.95
N SER A 43 14.88 -1.23 12.94
CA SER A 43 14.28 0.11 12.91
C SER A 43 12.80 0.13 13.27
N CYS A 44 12.07 -0.92 12.91
CA CYS A 44 10.61 -0.99 13.03
C CYS A 44 10.13 -2.21 13.84
N GLY A 45 11.05 -3.02 14.36
CA GLY A 45 10.76 -4.25 15.07
C GLY A 45 10.47 -5.44 14.14
N PRO A 46 10.41 -6.66 14.71
CA PRO A 46 10.29 -7.90 13.94
C PRO A 46 8.99 -8.00 13.15
N GLU A 47 7.89 -7.47 13.67
CA GLU A 47 6.58 -7.48 13.02
C GLU A 47 6.57 -6.71 11.69
N ALA A 48 7.53 -5.82 11.45
CA ALA A 48 7.70 -5.15 10.16
C ALA A 48 8.09 -6.10 9.02
N LEU A 49 8.61 -7.30 9.33
CA LEU A 49 8.91 -8.33 8.32
C LEU A 49 7.67 -9.12 7.88
N ARG A 50 6.55 -9.02 8.61
CA ARG A 50 5.30 -9.64 8.21
C ARG A 50 4.80 -9.05 6.91
N HIS A 51 4.36 -9.93 6.02
CA HIS A 51 3.61 -9.50 4.85
C HIS A 51 2.30 -8.86 5.32
N LYS A 52 2.05 -7.62 4.92
CA LYS A 52 0.76 -6.97 5.17
C LYS A 52 -0.18 -7.36 4.05
N ASN A 53 -1.27 -8.03 4.39
CA ASN A 53 -2.28 -8.45 3.41
C ASN A 53 -3.07 -7.26 2.83
N GLN A 54 -2.95 -6.09 3.45
CA GLN A 54 -3.52 -4.84 2.97
C GLN A 54 -2.46 -3.74 2.98
N ASN A 55 -2.49 -2.89 1.96
CA ASN A 55 -1.71 -1.66 1.98
C ASN A 55 -2.20 -0.79 3.14
N LYS A 56 -1.27 -0.24 3.94
CA LYS A 56 -1.62 0.77 4.94
C LYS A 56 -2.34 1.91 4.21
N GLU A 57 -3.57 2.21 4.60
CA GLU A 57 -4.25 3.41 4.12
C GLU A 57 -3.60 4.62 4.78
N TRP A 58 -3.00 5.48 3.94
CA TRP A 58 -2.37 6.70 4.39
C TRP A 58 -3.32 7.87 4.15
N THR A 59 -3.62 8.62 5.21
CA THR A 59 -4.37 9.87 5.06
C THR A 59 -3.54 10.92 4.34
N ALA A 60 -4.18 11.96 3.82
CA ALA A 60 -3.47 13.05 3.16
C ALA A 60 -2.50 13.75 4.12
N ASP A 61 -2.88 13.91 5.40
CA ASP A 61 -2.02 14.49 6.44
C ASP A 61 -0.78 13.64 6.72
N GLN A 62 -0.95 12.33 6.89
CA GLN A 62 0.19 11.44 7.14
C GLN A 62 1.16 11.40 5.94
N LYS A 63 0.63 11.49 4.72
CA LYS A 63 1.49 11.64 3.52
C LYS A 63 2.21 12.98 3.54
N TYR A 64 1.49 14.05 3.90
CA TYR A 64 2.04 15.39 3.94
C TYR A 64 3.16 15.52 4.96
N GLU A 65 3.05 14.91 6.13
CA GLU A 65 4.11 14.88 7.14
C GLU A 65 5.43 14.32 6.57
N LEU A 66 5.37 13.22 5.84
CA LEU A 66 6.56 12.62 5.22
C LEU A 66 7.09 13.47 4.06
N VAL A 67 6.20 14.06 3.27
CA VAL A 67 6.59 14.98 2.20
C VAL A 67 7.28 16.22 2.77
N ALA A 68 6.73 16.80 3.85
CA ALA A 68 7.30 17.97 4.53
C ALA A 68 8.71 17.70 5.06
N GLN A 69 8.94 16.51 5.63
CA GLN A 69 10.27 16.09 6.05
C GLN A 69 11.28 16.06 4.88
N VAL A 70 10.88 15.55 3.72
CA VAL A 70 11.72 15.56 2.51
C VAL A 70 11.94 16.98 1.99
N LEU A 71 10.90 17.83 2.00
CA LEU A 71 11.03 19.23 1.61
C LEU A 71 11.93 20.04 2.55
N ALA A 72 12.00 19.64 3.83
CA ALA A 72 12.94 20.18 4.81
C ALA A 72 14.39 19.65 4.63
N GLY A 73 14.66 18.84 3.60
CA GLY A 73 15.99 18.38 3.24
C GLY A 73 16.36 16.97 3.70
N LYS A 74 15.45 16.22 4.34
CA LYS A 74 15.72 14.81 4.68
C LYS A 74 15.78 13.95 3.41
N SER A 75 16.62 12.92 3.44
CA SER A 75 16.67 11.93 2.36
C SER A 75 15.33 11.21 2.22
N VAL A 76 14.86 11.07 0.98
CA VAL A 76 13.66 10.28 0.67
C VAL A 76 13.83 8.84 1.16
N LYS A 77 15.03 8.28 0.99
CA LYS A 77 15.31 6.89 1.35
C LYS A 77 15.24 6.67 2.86
N GLU A 78 15.84 7.57 3.64
CA GLU A 78 15.83 7.49 5.11
C GLU A 78 14.43 7.73 5.68
N THR A 79 13.70 8.71 5.12
CA THR A 79 12.34 9.04 5.53
C THR A 79 11.38 7.88 5.23
N ALA A 80 11.45 7.31 4.02
CA ALA A 80 10.65 6.17 3.63
C ALA A 80 10.94 4.93 4.48
N PHE A 81 12.22 4.66 4.73
CA PHE A 81 12.67 3.55 5.56
C PHE A 81 12.15 3.66 7.00
N SER A 82 12.27 4.85 7.62
CA SER A 82 11.77 5.10 8.98
C SER A 82 10.24 4.98 9.06
N ALA A 83 9.53 5.39 8.01
CA ALA A 83 8.08 5.26 7.90
C ALA A 83 7.60 3.85 7.50
N GLY A 84 8.52 2.93 7.21
CA GLY A 84 8.21 1.57 6.75
C GLY A 84 7.47 1.52 5.41
N ILE A 85 7.76 2.47 4.50
CA ILE A 85 7.21 2.53 3.14
C ILE A 85 8.32 2.40 2.10
N ASN A 86 7.92 2.13 0.86
CA ASN A 86 8.84 2.12 -0.26
C ASN A 86 9.27 3.57 -0.63
N ASP A 87 10.54 3.76 -0.95
CA ASP A 87 11.11 5.05 -1.36
C ASP A 87 10.49 5.59 -2.66
N GLY A 88 10.20 4.72 -3.63
CA GLY A 88 9.46 5.04 -4.84
C GLY A 88 8.05 5.58 -4.57
N GLN A 89 7.37 5.06 -3.54
CA GLN A 89 6.06 5.56 -3.10
C GLN A 89 6.17 6.99 -2.53
N LEU A 90 7.17 7.26 -1.69
CA LEU A 90 7.41 8.61 -1.17
C LEU A 90 7.83 9.58 -2.29
N HIS A 91 8.66 9.15 -3.24
CA HIS A 91 8.99 9.94 -4.44
C HIS A 91 7.75 10.32 -5.24
N GLN A 92 6.79 9.41 -5.37
CA GLN A 92 5.53 9.70 -6.07
C GLN A 92 4.73 10.77 -5.32
N TRP A 93 4.61 10.67 -4.00
CA TRP A 93 3.90 11.66 -3.18
C TRP A 93 4.57 13.04 -3.23
N VAL A 94 5.89 13.11 -3.09
CA VAL A 94 6.65 14.37 -3.20
C VAL A 94 6.43 15.01 -4.57
N ARG A 95 6.49 14.22 -5.65
CA ARG A 95 6.23 14.73 -7.01
C ARG A 95 4.80 15.25 -7.17
N ARG A 96 3.79 14.50 -6.71
CA ARG A 96 2.39 14.94 -6.79
C ARG A 96 2.13 16.18 -5.96
N TYR A 97 2.75 16.30 -4.79
CA TYR A 97 2.65 17.49 -3.97
C TYR A 97 3.24 18.73 -4.67
N LYS A 98 4.40 18.59 -5.33
CA LYS A 98 5.01 19.70 -6.08
C LYS A 98 4.15 20.20 -7.26
N ILE A 99 3.32 19.33 -7.84
CA ILE A 99 2.50 19.64 -9.01
C ILE A 99 1.08 20.10 -8.61
N GLU A 100 0.43 19.35 -7.73
CA GLU A 100 -1.00 19.50 -7.38
C GLU A 100 -1.20 20.08 -5.95
N GLY A 101 -0.11 20.38 -5.22
CA GLY A 101 -0.18 20.75 -3.80
C GLY A 101 -0.74 19.63 -2.92
N TYR A 102 -1.35 20.01 -1.80
CA TYR A 102 -1.96 19.07 -0.85
C TYR A 102 -3.05 18.20 -1.50
N GLN A 103 -3.78 18.71 -2.50
CA GLN A 103 -4.80 17.96 -3.25
C GLN A 103 -4.21 16.75 -4.02
N GLY A 104 -2.91 16.80 -4.33
CA GLY A 104 -2.17 15.67 -4.88
C GLY A 104 -1.97 14.50 -3.90
N LEU A 105 -2.16 14.71 -2.61
CA LEU A 105 -2.00 13.67 -1.57
C LEU A 105 -3.32 13.02 -1.17
N VAL A 106 -4.44 13.70 -1.44
CA VAL A 106 -5.79 13.19 -1.24
C VAL A 106 -6.02 11.97 -2.13
N ALA A 107 -6.61 10.93 -1.57
CA ALA A 107 -6.94 9.71 -2.29
C ALA A 107 -8.05 9.99 -3.31
N LYS A 108 -7.68 10.25 -4.57
CA LYS A 108 -8.63 10.24 -5.68
C LYS A 108 -8.94 8.78 -5.97
N ARG A 109 -10.15 8.32 -5.64
CA ARG A 109 -10.65 7.00 -6.06
C ARG A 109 -10.76 6.97 -7.59
N LYS A 110 -9.65 6.72 -8.28
CA LYS A 110 -9.69 6.27 -9.68
C LYS A 110 -9.79 4.76 -9.65
N GLY A 111 -11.03 4.28 -9.49
CA GLY A 111 -11.34 2.92 -9.89
C GLY A 111 -11.01 2.74 -11.37
N ARG A 112 -10.87 1.49 -11.80
CA ARG A 112 -10.81 1.18 -13.24
C ARG A 112 -12.01 1.86 -13.92
N PRO A 113 -11.81 2.62 -15.02
CA PRO A 113 -12.92 3.09 -15.81
C PRO A 113 -13.80 1.88 -16.18
N PRO A 114 -15.13 1.97 -16.07
CA PRO A 114 -16.01 0.87 -16.46
C PRO A 114 -15.72 0.48 -17.93
N LYS A 115 -15.64 -0.83 -18.20
CA LYS A 115 -15.54 -1.34 -19.57
C LYS A 115 -16.90 -1.19 -20.24
N GLY A 116 -17.05 -0.16 -21.06
CA GLY A 116 -18.21 0.05 -21.94
C GLY A 116 -19.39 0.82 -21.32
N PRO A 117 -20.38 1.22 -22.13
CA PRO A 117 -21.54 1.96 -21.67
C PRO A 117 -22.31 1.10 -20.66
N GLN A 118 -22.59 1.66 -19.49
CA GLN A 118 -23.48 1.03 -18.52
C GLN A 118 -24.82 0.79 -19.24
N MET A 119 -25.20 -0.48 -19.42
CA MET A 119 -26.55 -0.79 -19.88
C MET A 119 -27.50 -0.18 -18.86
N LYS A 120 -28.24 0.86 -19.27
CA LYS A 120 -29.35 1.38 -18.48
C LYS A 120 -30.30 0.20 -18.30
N LYS A 121 -30.37 -0.37 -17.09
CA LYS A 121 -31.50 -1.23 -16.74
C LYS A 121 -32.72 -0.34 -16.87
N LYS A 122 -33.52 -0.55 -17.92
CA LYS A 122 -34.88 -0.04 -17.97
C LYS A 122 -35.58 -0.67 -16.78
N ILE A 123 -35.75 0.10 -15.71
CA ILE A 123 -36.80 -0.18 -14.76
C ILE A 123 -38.02 0.39 -15.46
N GLU A 124 -38.72 -0.48 -16.20
CA GLU A 124 -40.11 -0.22 -16.56
C GLU A 124 -40.84 -0.10 -15.21
N PRO A 125 -41.46 1.05 -14.88
CA PRO A 125 -42.33 1.11 -13.71
C PRO A 125 -43.41 0.05 -13.91
N ALA A 126 -43.53 -0.87 -12.97
CA ALA A 126 -44.69 -1.77 -12.97
C ALA A 126 -45.93 -0.86 -12.87
N GLU A 127 -46.72 -0.82 -13.93
CA GLU A 127 -48.03 -0.18 -13.88
C GLU A 127 -48.85 -0.93 -12.83
N LEU A 128 -49.33 -0.19 -11.82
CA LEU A 128 -50.19 -0.71 -10.77
C LEU A 128 -51.39 -1.42 -11.43
N THR A 129 -51.69 -2.61 -10.95
CA THR A 129 -52.84 -3.35 -11.46
C THR A 129 -54.13 -2.62 -11.05
N PRO A 130 -55.22 -2.72 -11.84
CA PRO A 130 -56.51 -2.12 -11.53
C PRO A 130 -57.05 -2.35 -10.10
N SER A 131 -56.62 -3.43 -9.45
CA SER A 131 -57.02 -3.79 -8.09
C SER A 131 -56.40 -2.89 -7.01
N GLU A 132 -55.20 -2.37 -7.22
CA GLU A 132 -54.46 -1.62 -6.18
C GLU A 132 -54.93 -0.16 -6.06
N ARG A 133 -55.57 0.38 -7.10
CA ARG A 133 -56.14 1.74 -7.09
C ARG A 133 -57.52 1.83 -6.43
N GLU A 134 -58.26 0.73 -6.34
CA GLU A 134 -59.61 0.72 -5.75
C GLU A 134 -59.57 0.67 -4.21
N GLU A 135 -58.52 0.11 -3.60
CA GLU A 135 -58.39 0.06 -2.13
C GLU A 135 -58.00 1.38 -1.45
N MET A 136 -57.69 2.44 -2.21
CA MET A 136 -57.39 3.79 -1.67
C MET A 136 -58.59 4.73 -1.64
N ILE A 137 -59.77 4.31 -2.15
CA ILE A 137 -60.99 5.12 -2.14
C ILE A 137 -62.17 4.26 -1.66
N ARG A 138 -62.14 3.83 -0.38
CA ARG A 138 -63.27 3.26 0.40
C ARG A 138 -63.91 1.94 -0.04
#